data_AF-A0A424L3V3-F1
#
_entry.id   AF-A0A424L3V3-F1
#
_cell.length_a   1.000
_cell.length_b   1.000
_cell.length_c   1.000
_cell.angle_alpha   90.00
_cell.angle_beta   90.00
_cell.angle_gamma   90.00
#
_symmetry.space_group_name_H-M   'P 1'
#
loop_
_entity.id
_entity.type
_entity.pdbx_description
1 polymer ?
#
loop_
_entity_poly.entity_id
_entity_poly.type
_entity_poly.pdbx_seq_one_letter_code
_entity_poly.pdbx_strand_id
1 'polypeptide(L)'
;MPDEQGKTMAVAPFETACQGCHAQGSRDHHGDGIKRNSLLFLQLPELEFDEPVYWPTDGAWGEQFSPMMLLLLAGDEDAVPILYDISEDAYGDLFEWGFILEDNDELYRKAELAAVIKRLVAELADYTDAGVDARNERLAKALGVPATSPVVQNLAAELNSASFVMQMFKQRYLPQLKADLAGKTPAPPDDVAGANDWMTSRNMVGWHVDSAAGTISYRPVAHADPLLKHWIEAVFAMPSAAAMATPVAEQRQYLRDKVVDEIAANFKACTRCHSLGDGGVSWQAGGRHYAASGFVKFNHAPHMAMLNEGDTCKTCHVQTVGGADNNSSMVRGFAPHEKAVCASCHNSTSVDNSCTSCHQYHEVRP
;
A
#
# COMPACT_ATOMS: atom_id res chain seq x y z
N MET A 1 -21.96 9.70 10.89
CA MET A 1 -23.08 10.66 10.85
C MET A 1 -22.81 11.68 9.73
N PRO A 2 -23.83 12.22 9.05
CA PRO A 2 -23.58 13.32 8.12
C PRO A 2 -22.99 14.54 8.85
N ASP A 3 -22.16 15.34 8.17
CA ASP A 3 -21.75 16.66 8.69
C ASP A 3 -22.97 17.58 8.85
N GLU A 4 -22.79 18.73 9.53
CA GLU A 4 -23.86 19.72 9.76
C GLU A 4 -24.51 20.24 8.47
N GLN A 5 -23.89 20.02 7.31
CA GLN A 5 -24.38 20.47 6.01
C GLN A 5 -24.93 19.33 5.14
N GLY A 6 -24.94 18.09 5.66
CA GLY A 6 -25.36 16.89 4.94
C GLY A 6 -24.50 16.54 3.72
N LYS A 7 -23.29 17.12 3.58
CA LYS A 7 -22.50 16.99 2.35
C LYS A 7 -21.54 15.80 2.38
N THR A 8 -21.10 15.41 3.57
CA THR A 8 -20.24 14.24 3.76
C THR A 8 -20.91 13.21 4.65
N MET A 9 -20.58 11.94 4.45
CA MET A 9 -20.95 10.85 5.36
C MET A 9 -19.72 10.53 6.21
N ALA A 10 -19.76 10.81 7.50
CA ALA A 10 -18.76 10.24 8.40
C ALA A 10 -19.06 8.74 8.53
N VAL A 11 -18.20 7.93 7.91
CA VAL A 11 -18.10 6.50 8.15
C VAL A 11 -17.57 6.33 9.57
N ALA A 12 -18.10 5.35 10.32
CA ALA A 12 -17.56 5.08 11.65
C ALA A 12 -16.07 4.69 11.53
N PRO A 13 -15.23 5.05 12.53
CA PRO A 13 -13.83 4.65 12.54
C PRO A 13 -13.71 3.13 12.41
N PHE A 14 -12.62 2.65 11.82
CA PHE A 14 -12.37 1.21 11.65
C PHE A 14 -12.52 0.44 12.96
N GLU A 15 -12.10 1.05 14.06
CA GLU A 15 -12.17 0.55 15.45
C GLU A 15 -13.60 0.20 15.85
N THR A 16 -14.57 0.93 15.30
CA THR A 16 -16.00 0.80 15.62
C THR A 16 -16.73 -0.08 14.61
N ALA A 17 -16.33 -0.06 13.34
CA ALA A 17 -17.05 -0.71 12.25
C ALA A 17 -16.51 -2.08 11.83
N CYS A 18 -15.21 -2.32 12.00
CA CYS A 18 -14.51 -3.41 11.33
C CYS A 18 -13.47 -4.13 12.22
N GLN A 19 -12.92 -3.47 13.24
CA GLN A 19 -11.91 -4.04 14.15
C GLN A 19 -12.39 -5.33 14.82
N GLY A 20 -13.69 -5.40 15.15
CA GLY A 20 -14.29 -6.57 15.78
C GLY A 20 -14.06 -7.88 15.02
N CYS A 21 -13.88 -7.84 13.70
CA CYS A 21 -13.57 -9.01 12.86
C CYS A 21 -12.09 -9.03 12.44
N HIS A 22 -11.53 -7.90 12.03
CA HIS A 22 -10.16 -7.85 11.52
C HIS A 22 -9.07 -8.04 12.60
N ALA A 23 -9.38 -7.78 13.88
CA ALA A 23 -8.47 -7.96 15.00
C ALA A 23 -8.58 -9.35 15.68
N GLN A 24 -9.45 -10.26 15.22
CA GLN A 24 -9.62 -11.59 15.85
C GLN A 24 -8.48 -12.59 15.58
N GLY A 25 -7.42 -12.18 14.87
CA GLY A 25 -6.30 -13.07 14.58
C GLY A 25 -6.73 -14.35 13.85
N SER A 26 -6.06 -15.47 14.11
CA SER A 26 -6.18 -16.74 13.36
C SER A 26 -7.52 -17.50 13.52
N ARG A 27 -8.61 -16.83 13.90
CA ARG A 27 -9.95 -17.41 14.06
C ARG A 27 -11.02 -16.78 13.16
N ASP A 28 -10.61 -16.18 12.05
CA ASP A 28 -11.57 -15.86 10.99
C ASP A 28 -12.16 -17.15 10.42
N HIS A 29 -13.47 -17.12 10.24
CA HIS A 29 -14.35 -18.23 9.87
C HIS A 29 -14.18 -18.65 8.40
N HIS A 30 -13.12 -18.17 7.73
CA HIS A 30 -12.84 -18.39 6.32
C HIS A 30 -11.85 -19.52 6.04
N GLY A 31 -11.46 -20.29 7.06
CA GLY A 31 -10.38 -21.28 6.92
C GLY A 31 -9.08 -20.62 6.47
N ASP A 32 -8.03 -21.40 6.29
CA ASP A 32 -6.71 -20.91 5.88
C ASP A 32 -6.65 -20.34 4.43
N GLY A 33 -7.81 -20.07 3.82
CA GLY A 33 -8.00 -19.73 2.41
C GLY A 33 -7.99 -18.24 2.07
N ILE A 34 -8.01 -17.34 3.06
CA ILE A 34 -7.56 -15.97 2.80
C ILE A 34 -6.08 -15.91 3.17
N LYS A 35 -5.20 -16.20 2.22
CA LYS A 35 -3.90 -15.54 2.17
C LYS A 35 -4.19 -14.04 2.07
N ARG A 36 -4.34 -13.37 3.21
CA ARG A 36 -4.75 -11.96 3.31
C ARG A 36 -3.62 -11.13 2.74
N ASN A 37 -3.74 -10.74 1.46
CA ASN A 37 -2.76 -10.01 0.63
C ASN A 37 -1.90 -9.05 1.46
N SER A 38 -0.78 -9.54 1.96
CA SER A 38 0.26 -8.68 2.50
C SER A 38 0.91 -7.99 1.32
N LEU A 39 1.17 -6.70 1.47
CA LEU A 39 1.89 -5.94 0.48
C LEU A 39 3.36 -6.25 0.66
N LEU A 40 3.97 -6.83 -0.37
CA LEU A 40 5.40 -6.97 -0.42
C LEU A 40 6.01 -5.57 -0.31
N PHE A 41 6.91 -5.37 0.65
CA PHE A 41 7.58 -4.10 0.85
C PHE A 41 9.01 -4.16 0.34
N LEU A 42 9.75 -5.20 0.70
CA LEU A 42 11.13 -5.39 0.26
C LEU A 42 11.43 -6.87 0.16
N GLN A 43 12.15 -7.27 -0.88
CA GLN A 43 12.73 -8.59 -1.03
C GLN A 43 14.12 -8.42 -1.64
N LEU A 44 15.09 -9.22 -1.19
CA LEU A 44 16.38 -9.25 -1.84
C LEU A 44 16.27 -10.12 -3.09
N PRO A 45 16.74 -9.63 -4.24
CA PRO A 45 16.75 -10.44 -5.43
C PRO A 45 17.81 -11.53 -5.44
N GLU A 46 17.58 -12.52 -6.29
CA GLU A 46 18.57 -13.57 -6.57
C GLU A 46 19.70 -12.98 -7.41
N LEU A 47 20.88 -12.85 -6.80
CA LEU A 47 22.09 -12.37 -7.47
C LEU A 47 23.26 -13.31 -7.14
N GLU A 48 23.92 -13.79 -8.19
CA GLU A 48 25.12 -14.62 -8.08
C GLU A 48 26.37 -13.81 -8.45
N PHE A 49 27.45 -14.00 -7.67
CA PHE A 49 28.71 -13.30 -7.84
C PHE A 49 29.90 -14.27 -7.78
N ASP A 50 30.85 -14.13 -8.72
CA ASP A 50 32.04 -14.98 -8.77
C ASP A 50 33.16 -14.57 -7.79
N GLU A 51 33.25 -13.29 -7.37
CA GLU A 51 34.18 -12.77 -6.33
C GLU A 51 33.65 -11.43 -5.72
N PRO A 52 34.38 -10.79 -4.77
CA PRO A 52 34.13 -10.73 -3.32
C PRO A 52 32.96 -9.82 -2.89
N VAL A 53 31.91 -9.68 -3.70
CA VAL A 53 30.68 -9.00 -3.30
C VAL A 53 29.87 -9.98 -2.46
N TYR A 54 29.73 -9.70 -1.16
CA TYR A 54 28.81 -10.49 -0.35
C TYR A 54 27.37 -10.25 -0.78
N TRP A 55 26.66 -11.32 -1.11
CA TRP A 55 25.22 -11.31 -1.30
C TRP A 55 24.65 -12.59 -0.69
N PRO A 56 23.55 -12.51 0.07
CA PRO A 56 22.99 -13.69 0.69
C PRO A 56 22.45 -14.65 -0.38
N THR A 57 22.95 -15.89 -0.40
CA THR A 57 22.43 -16.96 -1.26
C THR A 57 21.12 -17.53 -0.72
N ASP A 58 20.97 -17.57 0.61
CA ASP A 58 19.76 -18.04 1.28
C ASP A 58 18.80 -16.88 1.57
N GLY A 59 17.58 -16.96 1.03
CA GLY A 59 16.49 -16.00 1.25
C GLY A 59 16.52 -14.77 0.33
N ALA A 60 17.44 -14.70 -0.63
CA ALA A 60 17.40 -13.70 -1.68
C ALA A 60 16.86 -14.34 -2.97
N TRP A 61 15.55 -14.57 -3.00
CA TRP A 61 14.86 -15.22 -4.13
C TRP A 61 13.83 -14.28 -4.76
N GLY A 62 14.08 -12.98 -4.67
CA GLY A 62 13.19 -11.98 -5.25
C GLY A 62 13.27 -11.99 -6.78
N GLU A 63 12.15 -12.30 -7.40
CA GLU A 63 11.98 -12.22 -8.86
C GLU A 63 11.34 -10.89 -9.30
N GLN A 64 10.94 -10.06 -8.31
CA GLN A 64 10.19 -8.82 -8.52
C GLN A 64 10.57 -7.72 -7.53
N PHE A 65 10.66 -6.47 -8.00
CA PHE A 65 10.67 -5.33 -7.10
C PHE A 65 9.26 -5.09 -6.57
N SER A 66 9.11 -4.75 -5.29
CA SER A 66 7.81 -4.22 -4.86
C SER A 66 7.64 -2.78 -5.36
N PRO A 67 6.40 -2.28 -5.52
CA PRO A 67 6.18 -0.88 -5.91
C PRO A 67 6.80 0.12 -4.92
N MET A 68 6.83 -0.22 -3.62
CA MET A 68 7.46 0.61 -2.60
C MET A 68 8.98 0.57 -2.67
N MET A 69 9.55 -0.61 -2.91
CA MET A 69 11.00 -0.77 -3.08
C MET A 69 11.47 0.00 -4.32
N LEU A 70 10.75 -0.11 -5.44
CA LEU A 70 11.05 0.62 -6.66
C LEU A 70 10.95 2.13 -6.45
N LEU A 71 9.90 2.61 -5.77
CA LEU A 71 9.77 4.03 -5.40
C LEU A 71 10.97 4.52 -4.59
N LEU A 72 11.39 3.78 -3.57
CA LEU A 72 12.51 4.16 -2.70
C LEU A 72 13.86 4.11 -3.44
N LEU A 73 14.06 3.13 -4.31
CA LEU A 73 15.26 3.05 -5.16
C LEU A 73 15.29 4.21 -6.17
N ALA A 74 14.15 4.60 -6.74
CA ALA A 74 14.05 5.77 -7.62
C ALA A 74 14.39 7.09 -6.91
N GLY A 75 14.59 7.11 -5.59
CA GLY A 75 15.14 8.24 -4.83
C GLY A 75 16.66 8.36 -4.87
N ASP A 76 17.38 7.34 -5.34
CA ASP A 76 18.84 7.27 -5.40
C ASP A 76 19.33 7.55 -6.83
N GLU A 77 20.22 8.53 -6.99
CA GLU A 77 20.74 8.96 -8.29
C GLU A 77 21.48 7.83 -9.02
N ASP A 78 22.19 6.95 -8.29
CA ASP A 78 22.92 5.86 -8.92
C ASP A 78 21.98 4.71 -9.30
N ALA A 79 20.86 4.55 -8.59
CA ALA A 79 19.91 3.48 -8.85
C ALA A 79 19.05 3.75 -10.10
N VAL A 80 18.78 5.03 -10.41
CA VAL A 80 17.85 5.39 -11.50
C VAL A 80 18.33 4.88 -12.87
N PRO A 81 19.58 5.10 -13.32
CA PRO A 81 20.04 4.55 -14.59
C PRO A 81 20.01 3.01 -14.63
N ILE A 82 20.42 2.35 -13.54
CA ILE A 82 20.43 0.88 -13.44
C ILE A 82 19.02 0.33 -13.62
N LEU A 83 18.06 0.87 -12.88
CA LEU A 83 16.66 0.45 -12.95
C LEU A 83 16.02 0.78 -14.29
N TYR A 84 16.37 1.91 -14.90
CA TYR A 84 15.89 2.26 -16.23
C TYR A 84 16.37 1.25 -17.28
N ASP A 85 17.66 0.91 -17.27
CA ASP A 85 18.25 -0.07 -18.19
C ASP A 85 17.62 -1.45 -18.00
N ILE A 86 17.49 -1.92 -16.75
CA ILE A 86 16.78 -3.17 -16.43
C ILE A 86 15.34 -3.12 -16.98
N SER A 87 14.65 -1.99 -16.87
CA SER A 87 13.28 -1.88 -17.39
C SER A 87 13.19 -2.01 -18.90
N GLU A 88 14.12 -1.41 -19.64
CA GLU A 88 14.13 -1.46 -21.10
C GLU A 88 14.39 -2.89 -21.57
N ASP A 89 15.31 -3.59 -20.91
CA ASP A 89 15.63 -5.00 -21.15
C ASP A 89 14.45 -5.92 -20.76
N ALA A 90 13.65 -5.51 -19.77
CA ALA A 90 12.43 -6.20 -19.32
C ALA A 90 11.20 -6.02 -20.24
N TYR A 91 11.36 -5.43 -21.42
CA TYR A 91 10.22 -4.98 -22.25
C TYR A 91 9.22 -4.08 -21.49
N GLY A 92 9.72 -3.34 -20.49
CA GLY A 92 8.92 -2.42 -19.68
C GLY A 92 8.25 -3.03 -18.46
N ASP A 93 8.51 -4.30 -18.10
CA ASP A 93 7.99 -4.91 -16.88
C ASP A 93 9.05 -5.03 -15.77
N LEU A 94 9.23 -3.95 -15.01
CA LEU A 94 10.14 -3.91 -13.85
C LEU A 94 9.72 -4.82 -12.69
N PHE A 95 8.50 -5.34 -12.74
CA PHE A 95 7.94 -6.17 -11.70
C PHE A 95 8.14 -7.67 -12.00
N GLU A 96 8.68 -8.06 -13.16
CA GLU A 96 9.01 -9.46 -13.49
C GLU A 96 10.40 -9.56 -14.14
N TRP A 97 11.45 -9.37 -13.34
CA TRP A 97 12.83 -9.22 -13.84
C TRP A 97 13.72 -10.45 -13.65
N GLY A 98 13.15 -11.55 -13.13
CA GLY A 98 13.86 -12.82 -12.89
C GLY A 98 14.66 -13.34 -14.09
N PHE A 99 14.31 -12.96 -15.33
CA PHE A 99 15.01 -13.37 -16.55
C PHE A 99 16.18 -12.48 -16.98
N ILE A 100 16.36 -11.29 -16.39
CA ILE A 100 17.28 -10.26 -16.92
C ILE A 100 18.69 -10.40 -16.36
N LEU A 101 18.81 -10.89 -15.12
CA LEU A 101 20.12 -11.08 -14.48
C LEU A 101 20.60 -12.54 -14.50
N GLU A 102 20.00 -13.41 -15.31
CA GLU A 102 20.49 -14.79 -15.51
C GLU A 102 21.78 -14.84 -16.34
N ASP A 103 22.09 -13.80 -17.13
CA ASP A 103 23.32 -13.78 -17.93
C ASP A 103 24.55 -13.36 -17.11
N ASN A 104 25.65 -14.08 -17.30
CA ASN A 104 26.93 -13.82 -16.63
C ASN A 104 27.70 -12.66 -17.27
N ASP A 105 27.26 -12.17 -18.43
CA ASP A 105 27.85 -11.01 -19.09
C ASP A 105 27.46 -9.66 -18.44
N GLU A 106 26.59 -9.68 -17.42
CA GLU A 106 26.08 -8.48 -16.71
C GLU A 106 26.59 -8.31 -15.26
N LEU A 107 27.74 -8.92 -14.91
CA LEU A 107 28.29 -8.90 -13.54
C LEU A 107 28.40 -7.50 -12.92
N TYR A 108 28.76 -6.47 -13.71
CA TYR A 108 28.85 -5.10 -13.23
C TYR A 108 27.49 -4.53 -12.81
N ARG A 109 26.43 -4.82 -13.58
CA ARG A 109 25.05 -4.39 -13.26
C ARG A 109 24.54 -5.05 -11.99
N LYS A 110 24.82 -6.35 -11.80
CA LYS A 110 24.49 -7.08 -10.56
C LYS A 110 25.15 -6.44 -9.34
N ALA A 111 26.43 -6.06 -9.45
CA ALA A 111 27.19 -5.47 -8.35
C ALA A 111 26.70 -4.06 -8.01
N GLU A 112 26.40 -3.24 -9.02
CA GLU A 112 25.82 -1.91 -8.84
C GLU A 112 24.42 -1.99 -8.23
N LEU A 113 23.56 -2.90 -8.71
CA LEU A 113 22.24 -3.13 -8.14
C LEU A 113 22.32 -3.59 -6.68
N ALA A 114 23.21 -4.54 -6.38
CA ALA A 114 23.46 -4.97 -5.01
C ALA A 114 23.91 -3.81 -4.11
N ALA A 115 24.78 -2.92 -4.61
CA ALA A 115 25.25 -1.76 -3.86
C ALA A 115 24.11 -0.77 -3.53
N VAL A 116 23.24 -0.45 -4.50
CA VAL A 116 22.13 0.48 -4.26
C VAL A 116 21.07 -0.12 -3.33
N ILE A 117 20.79 -1.42 -3.44
CA ILE A 117 19.88 -2.12 -2.51
C ILE A 117 20.46 -2.15 -1.09
N LYS A 118 21.77 -2.41 -0.95
CA LYS A 118 22.47 -2.35 0.34
C LYS A 118 22.35 -0.97 0.99
N ARG A 119 22.53 0.12 0.23
CA ARG A 119 22.32 1.49 0.75
C ARG A 119 20.89 1.70 1.21
N LEU A 120 19.90 1.28 0.42
CA LEU A 120 18.49 1.34 0.81
C LEU A 120 18.23 0.61 2.14
N VAL A 121 18.72 -0.63 2.29
CA VAL A 121 18.55 -1.40 3.53
C VAL A 121 19.25 -0.71 4.71
N ALA A 122 20.43 -0.12 4.50
CA ALA A 122 21.14 0.59 5.55
C ALA A 122 20.35 1.81 6.05
N GLU A 123 19.80 2.60 5.14
CA GLU A 123 18.99 3.78 5.45
C GLU A 123 17.67 3.39 6.13
N LEU A 124 16.99 2.34 5.65
CA LEU A 124 15.75 1.85 6.24
C LEU A 124 15.95 1.26 7.64
N ALA A 125 17.13 0.70 7.93
CA ALA A 125 17.48 0.15 9.24
C ALA A 125 18.08 1.17 10.21
N ASP A 126 18.42 2.38 9.76
CA ASP A 126 19.02 3.44 10.59
C ASP A 126 17.93 4.31 11.25
N TYR A 127 17.74 4.14 12.56
CA TYR A 127 16.73 4.87 13.34
C TYR A 127 17.24 6.16 13.96
N THR A 128 18.47 6.57 13.65
CA THR A 128 19.00 7.87 14.07
C THR A 128 18.38 9.02 13.27
N ASP A 129 18.55 10.25 13.74
CA ASP A 129 18.10 11.45 13.01
C ASP A 129 18.73 11.51 11.60
N ALA A 130 19.98 11.09 11.46
CA ALA A 130 20.64 11.01 10.14
C ALA A 130 19.97 10.00 9.21
N GLY A 131 19.52 8.86 9.73
CA GLY A 131 18.75 7.87 8.96
C GLY A 131 17.37 8.39 8.57
N VAL A 132 16.70 9.12 9.46
CA VAL A 132 15.42 9.79 9.15
C VAL A 132 15.60 10.83 8.03
N ASP A 133 16.64 11.65 8.12
CA ASP A 133 16.95 12.67 7.11
C ASP A 133 17.26 12.03 5.76
N ALA A 134 18.05 10.95 5.73
CA ALA A 134 18.35 10.20 4.51
C ALA A 134 17.08 9.64 3.85
N ARG A 135 16.17 9.03 4.62
CA ARG A 135 14.89 8.53 4.10
C ARG A 135 13.99 9.64 3.59
N ASN A 136 13.93 10.77 4.29
CA ASN A 136 13.17 11.94 3.85
C ASN A 136 13.71 12.49 2.53
N GLU A 137 15.03 12.62 2.40
CA GLU A 137 15.67 13.07 1.18
C GLU A 137 15.43 12.08 0.02
N ARG A 138 15.57 10.78 0.28
CA ARG A 138 15.26 9.72 -0.69
C ARG A 138 13.83 9.81 -1.19
N LEU A 139 12.85 9.89 -0.29
CA LEU A 139 11.44 10.03 -0.66
C LEU A 139 11.16 11.34 -1.40
N ALA A 140 11.77 12.45 -0.98
CA ALA A 140 11.64 13.75 -1.65
C ALA A 140 12.08 13.67 -3.11
N LYS A 141 13.26 13.10 -3.36
CA LYS A 141 13.79 12.87 -4.70
C LYS A 141 12.93 11.88 -5.48
N ALA A 142 12.51 10.79 -4.85
CA ALA A 142 11.64 9.79 -5.46
C ALA A 142 10.29 10.36 -5.89
N LEU A 143 9.71 11.29 -5.13
CA LEU A 143 8.39 11.88 -5.39
C LEU A 143 8.45 13.20 -6.17
N GLY A 144 9.63 13.82 -6.28
CA GLY A 144 9.81 15.10 -6.98
C GLY A 144 9.24 16.28 -6.20
N VAL A 145 9.15 16.18 -4.88
CA VAL A 145 8.63 17.23 -3.98
C VAL A 145 9.64 17.52 -2.87
N PRO A 146 9.61 18.71 -2.24
CA PRO A 146 10.54 19.02 -1.15
C PRO A 146 10.44 18.04 0.02
N ALA A 147 11.57 17.73 0.67
CA ALA A 147 11.59 16.84 1.85
C ALA A 147 10.72 17.37 3.01
N THR A 148 10.52 18.68 3.09
CA THR A 148 9.64 19.33 4.08
C THR A 148 8.15 19.25 3.72
N SER A 149 7.80 18.70 2.55
CA SER A 149 6.41 18.51 2.14
C SER A 149 5.69 17.59 3.13
N PRO A 150 4.45 17.91 3.55
CA PRO A 150 3.65 17.02 4.40
C PRO A 150 3.51 15.60 3.83
N VAL A 151 3.48 15.47 2.51
CA VAL A 151 3.41 14.18 1.81
C VAL A 151 4.62 13.30 2.15
N VAL A 152 5.83 13.86 2.06
CA VAL A 152 7.08 13.15 2.39
C VAL A 152 7.13 12.82 3.87
N GLN A 153 6.85 13.82 4.73
CA GLN A 153 6.94 13.66 6.19
C GLN A 153 5.97 12.59 6.71
N ASN A 154 4.73 12.58 6.20
CA ASN A 154 3.73 11.60 6.60
C ASN A 154 4.13 10.19 6.16
N LEU A 155 4.50 9.98 4.88
CA LEU A 155 4.91 8.66 4.42
C LEU A 155 6.18 8.18 5.13
N ALA A 156 7.16 9.05 5.32
CA ALA A 156 8.39 8.71 6.03
C ALA A 156 8.14 8.30 7.49
N ALA A 157 7.21 8.97 8.18
CA ALA A 157 6.81 8.60 9.54
C ALA A 157 6.24 7.17 9.58
N GLU A 158 5.45 6.78 8.59
CA GLU A 158 4.93 5.41 8.48
C GLU A 158 6.05 4.40 8.20
N LEU A 159 7.03 4.73 7.34
CA LEU A 159 8.19 3.87 7.09
C LEU A 159 9.08 3.70 8.33
N ASN A 160 9.18 4.71 9.19
CA ASN A 160 9.95 4.63 10.44
C ASN A 160 9.40 3.56 11.39
N SER A 161 8.10 3.24 11.29
CA SER A 161 7.48 2.16 12.07
C SER A 161 7.97 0.76 11.67
N ALA A 162 8.60 0.61 10.49
CA ALA A 162 9.23 -0.63 10.02
C ALA A 162 10.63 -0.87 10.61
N SER A 163 11.22 0.11 11.32
CA SER A 163 12.65 0.12 11.70
C SER A 163 13.11 -1.15 12.44
N PHE A 164 12.30 -1.70 13.34
CA PHE A 164 12.63 -2.94 14.03
C PHE A 164 12.73 -4.13 13.06
N VAL A 165 11.74 -4.29 12.18
CA VAL A 165 11.69 -5.33 11.14
C VAL A 165 12.87 -5.17 10.17
N MET A 166 13.19 -3.93 9.77
CA MET A 166 14.35 -3.63 8.93
C MET A 166 15.69 -3.95 9.61
N GLN A 167 15.83 -3.71 10.91
CA GLN A 167 17.04 -4.08 11.65
C GLN A 167 17.23 -5.60 11.71
N MET A 168 16.15 -6.35 11.95
CA MET A 168 16.18 -7.81 11.94
C MET A 168 16.55 -8.34 10.55
N PHE A 169 15.93 -7.78 9.51
CA PHE A 169 16.24 -8.11 8.13
C PHE A 169 17.72 -7.87 7.80
N LYS A 170 18.23 -6.68 8.13
CA LYS A 170 19.65 -6.34 7.97
C LYS A 170 20.55 -7.33 8.69
N GLN A 171 20.28 -7.64 9.96
CA GLN A 171 21.11 -8.55 10.75
C GLN A 171 21.15 -9.96 10.16
N ARG A 172 20.05 -10.41 9.55
CA ARG A 172 19.97 -11.77 9.00
C ARG A 172 20.59 -11.92 7.63
N TYR A 173 20.27 -11.01 6.72
CA TYR A 173 20.60 -11.15 5.29
C TYR A 173 21.80 -10.31 4.88
N LEU A 174 22.11 -9.23 5.62
CA LEU A 174 23.22 -8.33 5.33
C LEU A 174 24.01 -7.99 6.62
N PRO A 175 24.53 -8.99 7.37
CA PRO A 175 25.17 -8.77 8.67
C PRO A 175 26.39 -7.84 8.61
N GLN A 176 27.09 -7.87 7.47
CA GLN A 176 28.30 -7.08 7.19
C GLN A 176 28.04 -5.79 6.42
N LEU A 177 26.80 -5.34 6.33
CA LEU A 177 26.39 -4.18 5.52
C LEU A 177 27.26 -2.93 5.73
N LYS A 178 27.66 -2.66 6.97
CA LYS A 178 28.53 -1.51 7.30
C LYS A 178 29.94 -1.64 6.71
N ALA A 179 30.49 -2.85 6.66
CA ALA A 179 31.79 -3.12 6.06
C ALA A 179 31.71 -3.06 4.54
N ASP A 180 30.65 -3.65 3.96
CA ASP A 180 30.37 -3.64 2.52
C ASP A 180 30.27 -2.21 1.99
N LEU A 181 29.46 -1.36 2.63
CA LEU A 181 29.31 0.05 2.24
C LEU A 181 30.58 0.89 2.46
N ALA A 182 31.51 0.41 3.29
CA ALA A 182 32.82 1.03 3.49
C ALA A 182 33.87 0.53 2.48
N GLY A 183 33.49 -0.31 1.51
CA GLY A 183 34.40 -0.90 0.53
C GLY A 183 35.44 -1.84 1.16
N LYS A 184 35.16 -2.37 2.36
CA LYS A 184 36.04 -3.30 3.06
C LYS A 184 35.64 -4.72 2.67
N THR A 185 36.59 -5.52 2.20
CA THR A 185 36.43 -6.97 2.08
C THR A 185 36.24 -7.55 3.48
N PRO A 186 35.04 -8.06 3.83
CA PRO A 186 34.82 -8.63 5.15
C PRO A 186 35.41 -10.05 5.17
N ALA A 187 35.84 -10.50 6.36
CA ALA A 187 35.97 -11.93 6.60
C ALA A 187 34.59 -12.57 6.36
N PRO A 188 34.50 -13.75 5.72
CA PRO A 188 33.25 -14.47 5.65
C PRO A 188 32.68 -14.53 7.06
N PRO A 189 31.38 -14.22 7.26
CA PRO A 189 30.78 -14.37 8.56
C PRO A 189 31.03 -15.82 8.98
N ASP A 190 31.54 -16.04 10.20
CA ASP A 190 31.38 -17.36 10.81
C ASP A 190 29.90 -17.71 10.60
N ASP A 191 29.60 -18.91 10.11
CA ASP A 191 28.25 -19.42 9.86
C ASP A 191 27.44 -19.43 11.15
N VAL A 192 27.11 -18.25 11.68
CA VAL A 192 26.10 -18.05 12.68
C VAL A 192 24.83 -18.01 11.86
N ALA A 193 24.45 -19.19 11.37
CA ALA A 193 23.05 -19.53 11.20
C ALA A 193 22.42 -19.19 12.55
N GLY A 194 21.89 -17.97 12.67
CA GLY A 194 21.22 -17.52 13.86
C GLY A 194 20.06 -18.46 14.05
N ALA A 195 20.25 -19.47 14.90
CA ALA A 195 19.32 -20.51 15.28
C ALA A 195 18.20 -19.93 16.14
N ASN A 196 17.65 -18.83 15.69
CA ASN A 196 16.47 -18.26 16.23
C ASN A 196 15.42 -18.61 15.17
N ASP A 197 14.49 -19.51 15.48
CA ASP A 197 13.18 -19.49 14.84
C ASP A 197 12.61 -18.08 15.13
N TRP A 198 12.79 -17.11 14.24
CA TRP A 198 12.34 -15.75 14.51
C TRP A 198 10.82 -15.67 14.36
N MET A 199 10.24 -14.79 15.18
CA MET A 199 8.82 -14.53 15.33
C MET A 199 8.10 -14.42 13.97
N THR A 200 7.40 -15.49 13.58
CA THR A 200 6.15 -15.33 12.85
C THR A 200 5.22 -14.59 13.80
N SER A 201 5.26 -13.28 13.73
CA SER A 201 4.40 -12.41 14.51
C SER A 201 2.99 -12.52 13.93
N ARG A 202 2.31 -13.64 14.17
CA ARG A 202 0.85 -13.74 14.07
C ARG A 202 0.15 -12.57 14.81
N ASN A 203 0.88 -11.88 15.70
CA ASN A 203 0.43 -10.77 16.52
C ASN A 203 1.15 -9.41 16.30
N MET A 204 2.11 -9.25 15.37
CA MET A 204 2.54 -7.89 14.99
C MET A 204 1.66 -7.44 13.84
N VAL A 205 0.70 -6.60 14.19
CA VAL A 205 -0.24 -5.99 13.27
C VAL A 205 0.55 -4.99 12.41
N GLY A 206 0.49 -5.08 11.08
CA GLY A 206 1.28 -4.25 10.17
C GLY A 206 2.50 -4.97 9.59
N TRP A 207 3.70 -4.65 10.10
CA TRP A 207 4.99 -5.09 9.56
C TRP A 207 5.37 -6.52 9.95
N HIS A 208 5.85 -7.28 8.97
CA HIS A 208 6.34 -8.65 9.15
C HIS A 208 7.59 -8.92 8.31
N VAL A 209 8.45 -9.82 8.84
CA VAL A 209 9.51 -10.47 8.08
C VAL A 209 9.08 -11.92 7.87
N ASP A 210 9.03 -12.36 6.62
CA ASP A 210 8.98 -13.78 6.31
C ASP A 210 10.42 -14.29 6.21
N SER A 211 10.85 -15.00 7.26
CA SER A 211 12.19 -15.57 7.35
C SER A 211 12.45 -16.65 6.32
N ALA A 212 11.41 -17.39 5.95
CA ALA A 212 11.51 -18.42 4.94
C ALA A 212 11.68 -17.74 3.59
N ALA A 213 10.81 -16.81 3.21
CA ALA A 213 10.84 -16.17 1.90
C ALA A 213 11.86 -15.01 1.75
N GLY A 214 12.49 -14.57 2.84
CA GLY A 214 13.38 -13.40 2.85
C GLY A 214 12.70 -12.11 2.40
N THR A 215 11.44 -11.94 2.82
CA THR A 215 10.64 -10.76 2.48
C THR A 215 10.32 -9.93 3.71
N ILE A 216 10.25 -8.62 3.51
CA ILE A 216 9.54 -7.72 4.39
C ILE A 216 8.22 -7.39 3.74
N SER A 217 7.15 -7.45 4.51
CA SER A 217 5.82 -7.15 4.02
C SER A 217 5.00 -6.40 5.06
N TYR A 218 3.96 -5.75 4.57
CA TYR A 218 3.04 -4.98 5.38
C TYR A 218 1.61 -5.48 5.20
N ARG A 219 0.93 -5.69 6.31
CA ARG A 219 -0.47 -6.08 6.34
C ARG A 219 -1.30 -4.88 6.81
N PRO A 220 -2.17 -4.32 5.95
CA PRO A 220 -3.06 -3.24 6.35
C PRO A 220 -3.95 -3.66 7.53
N VAL A 221 -4.07 -2.75 8.47
CA VAL A 221 -4.64 -3.03 9.80
C VAL A 221 -6.03 -2.45 9.97
N ALA A 222 -6.37 -1.46 9.14
CA ALA A 222 -7.61 -0.70 9.21
C ALA A 222 -8.12 -0.22 7.83
N HIS A 223 -9.37 0.25 7.74
CA HIS A 223 -9.91 0.87 6.52
C HIS A 223 -9.17 2.17 6.17
N ALA A 224 -8.84 2.98 7.17
CA ALA A 224 -8.02 4.18 7.05
C ALA A 224 -6.58 3.89 7.51
N ASP A 225 -6.01 2.79 7.03
CA ASP A 225 -4.63 2.41 7.33
C ASP A 225 -3.67 3.56 6.98
N PRO A 226 -2.90 4.08 7.95
CA PRO A 226 -2.06 5.25 7.73
C PRO A 226 -0.99 5.06 6.66
N LEU A 227 -0.31 3.89 6.63
CA LEU A 227 0.70 3.61 5.62
C LEU A 227 0.08 3.58 4.22
N LEU A 228 -1.02 2.86 4.03
CA LEU A 228 -1.67 2.81 2.73
C LEU A 228 -2.15 4.17 2.27
N LYS A 229 -2.79 4.91 3.16
CA LYS A 229 -3.33 6.23 2.84
C LYS A 229 -2.22 7.17 2.42
N HIS A 230 -1.16 7.30 3.22
CA HIS A 230 -0.04 8.20 2.92
C HIS A 230 0.75 7.75 1.70
N TRP A 231 0.85 6.44 1.44
CA TRP A 231 1.50 5.92 0.24
C TRP A 231 0.72 6.28 -1.03
N ILE A 232 -0.58 6.04 -1.03
CA ILE A 232 -1.46 6.42 -2.14
C ILE A 232 -1.43 7.95 -2.35
N GLU A 233 -1.59 8.73 -1.28
CA GLU A 233 -1.50 10.20 -1.37
C GLU A 233 -0.16 10.65 -1.96
N ALA A 234 0.95 10.04 -1.55
CA ALA A 234 2.26 10.39 -2.07
C ALA A 234 2.41 10.10 -3.55
N VAL A 235 1.97 8.93 -3.99
CA VAL A 235 2.10 8.50 -5.39
C VAL A 235 1.25 9.36 -6.32
N PHE A 236 0.05 9.77 -5.88
CA PHE A 236 -0.83 10.63 -6.67
C PHE A 236 -0.60 12.14 -6.45
N ALA A 237 0.30 12.53 -5.53
CA ALA A 237 0.73 13.93 -5.35
C ALA A 237 1.99 14.28 -6.16
N MET A 238 2.53 13.33 -6.93
CA MET A 238 3.70 13.58 -7.76
C MET A 238 3.38 14.63 -8.84
N PRO A 239 4.23 15.66 -9.01
CA PRO A 239 3.99 16.67 -10.02
C PRO A 239 4.01 16.05 -11.42
N SER A 240 3.02 16.42 -12.25
CA SER A 240 3.02 16.06 -13.67
C SER A 240 4.28 16.61 -14.33
N ALA A 241 4.89 15.84 -15.23
CA ALA A 241 6.14 16.15 -15.93
C ALA A 241 6.16 17.55 -16.57
N ALA A 242 6.54 18.56 -15.79
CA ALA A 242 6.68 19.94 -16.26
C ALA A 242 8.14 20.37 -16.01
N ALA A 243 8.87 20.51 -17.12
CA ALA A 243 10.26 20.93 -17.23
C ALA A 243 11.29 20.01 -16.55
N MET A 244 11.51 18.84 -17.14
CA MET A 244 12.66 17.98 -16.82
C MET A 244 13.94 18.61 -17.39
N ALA A 245 14.97 18.78 -16.56
CA ALA A 245 16.22 19.46 -16.94
C ALA A 245 17.40 18.50 -17.19
N THR A 246 17.30 17.22 -16.81
CA THR A 246 18.38 16.24 -16.90
C THR A 246 17.88 14.85 -17.34
N PRO A 247 18.71 14.02 -17.99
CA PRO A 247 18.36 12.64 -18.35
C PRO A 247 17.93 11.78 -17.16
N VAL A 248 18.60 11.92 -16.00
CA VAL A 248 18.24 11.18 -14.78
C VAL A 248 16.86 11.58 -14.25
N ALA A 249 16.45 12.85 -14.43
CA ALA A 249 15.11 13.27 -14.05
C ALA A 249 14.04 12.61 -14.93
N GLU A 250 14.29 12.48 -16.24
CA GLU A 250 13.40 11.80 -17.19
C GLU A 250 13.29 10.30 -16.88
N GLN A 251 14.41 9.60 -16.69
CA GLN A 251 14.43 8.19 -16.29
C GLN A 251 13.69 7.96 -14.98
N ARG A 252 13.87 8.86 -14.00
CA ARG A 252 13.14 8.79 -12.73
C ARG A 252 11.64 8.96 -12.92
N GLN A 253 11.22 9.87 -13.80
CA GLN A 253 9.81 10.03 -14.13
C GLN A 253 9.22 8.75 -14.72
N TYR A 254 9.95 8.11 -15.63
CA TYR A 254 9.55 6.81 -16.19
C TYR A 254 9.35 5.75 -15.08
N LEU A 255 10.28 5.63 -14.14
CA LEU A 255 10.14 4.69 -13.01
C LEU A 255 8.92 5.02 -12.12
N ARG A 256 8.63 6.32 -11.90
CA ARG A 256 7.45 6.75 -11.14
C ARG A 256 6.16 6.35 -11.83
N ASP A 257 6.07 6.54 -13.15
CA ASP A 257 4.88 6.21 -13.91
C ASP A 257 4.59 4.69 -13.79
N LYS A 258 5.62 3.84 -13.81
CA LYS A 258 5.49 2.40 -13.52
C LYS A 258 4.96 2.10 -12.12
N VAL A 259 5.46 2.81 -11.10
CA VAL A 259 4.95 2.68 -9.72
C VAL A 259 3.49 3.11 -9.63
N VAL A 260 3.10 4.20 -10.30
CA VAL A 260 1.72 4.70 -10.34
C VAL A 260 0.79 3.68 -10.99
N ASP A 261 1.19 3.12 -12.14
CA ASP A 261 0.41 2.11 -12.86
C ASP A 261 0.18 0.86 -12.01
N GLU A 262 1.24 0.34 -11.39
CA GLU A 262 1.18 -0.86 -10.55
C GLU A 262 0.35 -0.62 -9.29
N ILE A 263 0.45 0.56 -8.68
CA ILE A 263 -0.38 0.94 -7.54
C ILE A 263 -1.84 1.10 -7.97
N ALA A 264 -2.12 1.77 -9.09
CA ALA A 264 -3.48 1.88 -9.61
C ALA A 264 -4.10 0.50 -9.90
N ALA A 265 -3.28 -0.46 -10.34
CA ALA A 265 -3.70 -1.84 -10.58
C ALA A 265 -4.01 -2.61 -9.28
N ASN A 266 -3.16 -2.50 -8.26
CA ASN A 266 -3.27 -3.25 -7.00
C ASN A 266 -4.23 -2.62 -5.98
N PHE A 267 -4.41 -1.30 -5.99
CA PHE A 267 -5.26 -0.58 -5.05
C PHE A 267 -6.68 -0.30 -5.57
N LYS A 268 -7.15 -1.10 -6.53
CA LYS A 268 -8.53 -1.04 -7.06
C LYS A 268 -9.62 -1.12 -5.98
N ALA A 269 -9.33 -1.71 -4.81
CA ALA A 269 -10.27 -1.77 -3.70
C ALA A 269 -10.58 -0.36 -3.14
N CYS A 270 -9.59 0.52 -3.06
CA CYS A 270 -9.72 1.89 -2.55
C CYS A 270 -10.49 2.77 -3.55
N THR A 271 -10.21 2.60 -4.85
CA THR A 271 -10.79 3.41 -5.94
C THR A 271 -12.25 3.08 -6.25
N ARG A 272 -12.80 2.03 -5.63
CA ARG A 272 -14.25 1.77 -5.63
C ARG A 272 -15.03 2.86 -4.90
N CYS A 273 -14.45 3.49 -3.89
CA CYS A 273 -15.13 4.52 -3.09
C CYS A 273 -14.46 5.90 -3.21
N HIS A 274 -13.14 5.92 -3.39
CA HIS A 274 -12.35 7.13 -3.52
C HIS A 274 -12.07 7.46 -4.98
N SER A 275 -12.13 8.74 -5.33
CA SER A 275 -11.78 9.18 -6.68
C SER A 275 -10.33 9.60 -6.74
N LEU A 276 -9.65 9.14 -7.79
CA LEU A 276 -8.34 9.61 -8.20
C LEU A 276 -8.55 10.78 -9.18
N GLY A 277 -7.79 11.85 -9.03
CA GLY A 277 -7.76 12.97 -9.98
C GLY A 277 -6.41 13.68 -9.96
N ASP A 278 -6.26 14.66 -10.85
CA ASP A 278 -4.99 15.37 -11.11
C ASP A 278 -4.42 16.15 -9.91
N GLY A 279 -5.17 16.24 -8.80
CA GLY A 279 -4.74 16.87 -7.54
C GLY A 279 -4.61 15.90 -6.36
N GLY A 280 -4.59 14.59 -6.62
CA GLY A 280 -4.48 13.55 -5.59
C GLY A 280 -5.77 12.77 -5.36
N VAL A 281 -5.87 12.15 -4.17
CA VAL A 281 -7.00 11.27 -3.81
C VAL A 281 -8.05 12.00 -3.01
N SER A 282 -9.30 11.95 -3.49
CA SER A 282 -10.44 12.43 -2.72
C SER A 282 -10.88 11.37 -1.71
N TRP A 283 -10.42 11.52 -0.46
CA TRP A 283 -10.82 10.67 0.66
C TRP A 283 -12.24 10.93 1.15
N GLN A 284 -12.90 11.97 0.62
CA GLN A 284 -14.32 12.17 0.83
C GLN A 284 -15.06 11.12 -0.01
N ALA A 285 -15.76 10.21 0.66
CA ALA A 285 -16.70 9.31 -0.02
C ALA A 285 -17.65 10.19 -0.85
N GLY A 286 -17.77 9.89 -2.16
CA GLY A 286 -18.61 10.66 -3.07
C GLY A 286 -19.98 10.91 -2.44
N GLY A 287 -20.20 12.15 -2.02
CA GLY A 287 -21.41 12.54 -1.32
C GLY A 287 -22.60 12.24 -2.20
N ARG A 288 -23.66 11.65 -1.62
CA ARG A 288 -24.97 11.74 -2.24
C ARG A 288 -25.26 13.21 -2.50
N HIS A 289 -25.71 13.54 -3.70
CA HIS A 289 -26.53 14.74 -3.85
C HIS A 289 -27.78 14.55 -2.99
N TYR A 290 -27.76 15.06 -1.74
CA TYR A 290 -28.95 15.14 -0.88
C TYR A 290 -30.11 15.86 -1.58
N ALA A 291 -29.79 16.69 -2.59
CA ALA A 291 -30.76 17.38 -3.43
C ALA A 291 -31.71 16.45 -4.21
N ALA A 292 -31.40 15.16 -4.37
CA ALA A 292 -32.24 14.25 -5.16
C ALA A 292 -33.34 13.52 -4.37
N SER A 293 -33.30 13.40 -3.03
CA SER A 293 -34.39 12.70 -2.32
C SER A 293 -34.53 12.98 -0.82
N GLY A 294 -34.68 14.25 -0.41
CA GLY A 294 -35.11 14.64 0.97
C GLY A 294 -36.41 13.98 1.46
N PHE A 295 -37.05 13.17 0.61
CA PHE A 295 -38.20 12.34 0.93
C PHE A 295 -37.87 11.01 1.64
N VAL A 296 -36.63 10.51 1.62
CA VAL A 296 -36.28 9.21 2.20
C VAL A 296 -35.03 9.31 3.08
N LYS A 297 -35.19 8.99 4.37
CA LYS A 297 -34.08 8.87 5.32
C LYS A 297 -33.63 7.42 5.44
N PHE A 298 -32.31 7.21 5.44
CA PHE A 298 -31.70 5.89 5.68
C PHE A 298 -30.43 6.04 6.52
N ASN A 299 -30.26 5.17 7.52
CA ASN A 299 -29.09 5.15 8.41
C ASN A 299 -28.48 3.76 8.45
N HIS A 300 -27.20 3.63 8.09
CA HIS A 300 -26.49 2.34 8.11
C HIS A 300 -26.30 1.78 9.52
N ALA A 301 -26.12 2.63 10.55
CA ALA A 301 -25.73 2.18 11.89
C ALA A 301 -26.66 1.13 12.53
N PRO A 302 -28.00 1.33 12.59
CA PRO A 302 -28.89 0.32 13.17
C PRO A 302 -28.96 -0.97 12.32
N HIS A 303 -28.83 -0.87 10.99
CA HIS A 303 -28.89 -2.03 10.10
C HIS A 303 -27.63 -2.88 10.21
N MET A 304 -26.45 -2.25 10.33
CA MET A 304 -25.18 -2.95 10.50
C MET A 304 -25.11 -3.67 11.84
N ALA A 305 -25.67 -3.10 12.91
CA ALA A 305 -25.71 -3.73 14.22
C ALA A 305 -26.60 -4.98 14.31
N MET A 306 -27.52 -5.18 13.34
CA MET A 306 -28.44 -6.33 13.30
C MET A 306 -27.92 -7.49 12.45
N LEU A 307 -26.93 -7.26 11.58
CA LEU A 307 -26.38 -8.25 10.65
C LEU A 307 -25.10 -8.83 11.28
N ASN A 308 -25.21 -9.95 11.99
CA ASN A 308 -24.16 -10.49 12.87
C ASN A 308 -22.98 -11.22 12.17
N GLU A 309 -22.79 -11.14 10.85
CA GLU A 309 -21.78 -11.96 10.14
C GLU A 309 -21.09 -11.24 8.96
N GLY A 310 -19.79 -11.46 8.79
CA GLY A 310 -18.91 -10.76 7.83
C GLY A 310 -19.17 -11.06 6.36
N ASP A 311 -20.15 -10.37 5.78
CA ASP A 311 -20.26 -9.91 4.38
C ASP A 311 -21.51 -9.00 4.24
N THR A 312 -21.85 -8.29 5.32
CA THR A 312 -23.15 -7.64 5.56
C THR A 312 -23.54 -6.57 4.55
N CYS A 313 -22.57 -5.95 3.88
CA CYS A 313 -22.85 -4.96 2.85
C CYS A 313 -23.52 -5.61 1.64
N LYS A 314 -23.21 -6.87 1.31
CA LYS A 314 -23.83 -7.62 0.20
C LYS A 314 -25.27 -8.03 0.49
N THR A 315 -25.71 -7.95 1.75
CA THR A 315 -27.12 -8.16 2.13
C THR A 315 -28.03 -7.11 1.50
N CYS A 316 -27.53 -5.88 1.35
CA CYS A 316 -28.29 -4.79 0.73
C CYS A 316 -27.74 -4.43 -0.65
N HIS A 317 -26.43 -4.46 -0.82
CA HIS A 317 -25.78 -3.97 -2.02
C HIS A 317 -25.43 -5.08 -3.01
N VAL A 318 -25.77 -4.84 -4.28
CA VAL A 318 -25.18 -5.58 -5.40
C VAL A 318 -23.92 -4.84 -5.86
N GLN A 319 -22.77 -5.51 -5.78
CA GLN A 319 -21.53 -4.99 -6.36
C GLN A 319 -21.61 -5.08 -7.88
N THR A 320 -21.39 -3.97 -8.57
CA THR A 320 -21.31 -3.97 -10.03
C THR A 320 -19.87 -4.23 -10.46
N VAL A 321 -19.67 -5.16 -11.38
CA VAL A 321 -18.37 -5.44 -11.98
C VAL A 321 -18.24 -4.54 -13.21
N GLY A 322 -17.42 -3.51 -13.12
CA GLY A 322 -17.15 -2.57 -14.22
C GLY A 322 -17.95 -1.26 -14.16
N GLY A 323 -17.30 -0.18 -14.60
CA GLY A 323 -17.92 1.14 -14.79
C GLY A 323 -17.58 2.15 -13.70
N ALA A 324 -16.35 2.68 -13.74
CA ALA A 324 -16.08 3.99 -13.15
C ALA A 324 -16.71 5.06 -14.05
N ASP A 325 -18.04 5.18 -14.03
CA ASP A 325 -18.71 6.34 -14.61
C ASP A 325 -18.38 7.54 -13.71
N ASN A 326 -17.35 8.26 -14.14
CA ASN A 326 -16.85 9.52 -13.63
C ASN A 326 -17.89 10.66 -13.69
N ASN A 327 -19.08 10.41 -14.24
CA ASN A 327 -20.16 11.38 -14.38
C ASN A 327 -21.44 11.02 -13.58
N SER A 328 -21.42 9.98 -12.74
CA SER A 328 -22.60 9.63 -11.94
C SER A 328 -22.52 10.19 -10.52
N SER A 329 -23.60 10.85 -10.09
CA SER A 329 -23.86 11.34 -8.73
C SER A 329 -24.13 10.21 -7.71
N MET A 330 -23.61 9.01 -7.95
CA MET A 330 -23.88 7.79 -7.17
C MET A 330 -22.58 7.22 -6.59
N VAL A 331 -22.68 6.56 -5.42
CA VAL A 331 -21.56 5.85 -4.80
C VAL A 331 -21.06 4.79 -5.79
N ARG A 332 -19.81 4.94 -6.25
CA ARG A 332 -19.19 4.07 -7.25
C ARG A 332 -19.19 2.61 -6.78
N GLY A 333 -19.34 1.67 -7.71
CA GLY A 333 -19.20 0.23 -7.46
C GLY A 333 -20.42 -0.51 -6.86
N PHE A 334 -21.55 0.18 -6.65
CA PHE A 334 -22.78 -0.44 -6.18
C PHE A 334 -24.00 -0.05 -7.04
N ALA A 335 -24.88 -1.02 -7.29
CA ALA A 335 -26.15 -0.76 -7.96
C ALA A 335 -27.08 0.09 -7.07
N PRO A 336 -27.95 0.94 -7.67
CA PRO A 336 -29.00 1.62 -6.91
C PRO A 336 -29.94 0.60 -6.27
N HIS A 337 -30.41 0.91 -5.06
CA HIS A 337 -31.34 0.03 -4.35
C HIS A 337 -32.78 0.24 -4.81
N GLU A 338 -33.49 -0.87 -4.97
CA GLU A 338 -34.93 -0.87 -5.15
C GLU A 338 -35.66 -1.00 -3.81
N LYS A 339 -36.92 -0.55 -3.77
CA LYS A 339 -37.81 -0.71 -2.60
C LYS A 339 -37.88 -2.16 -2.10
N ALA A 340 -37.73 -3.12 -3.01
CA ALA A 340 -37.74 -4.55 -2.70
C ALA A 340 -36.66 -4.94 -1.68
N VAL A 341 -35.48 -4.29 -1.69
CA VAL A 341 -34.40 -4.55 -0.73
C VAL A 341 -34.82 -4.11 0.67
N CYS A 342 -35.48 -2.96 0.80
CA CYS A 342 -35.98 -2.51 2.10
C CYS A 342 -37.12 -3.41 2.61
N ALA A 343 -38.02 -3.82 1.70
CA ALA A 343 -39.20 -4.60 2.03
C ALA A 343 -38.90 -6.06 2.42
N SER A 344 -37.70 -6.57 2.11
CA SER A 344 -37.30 -7.92 2.51
C SER A 344 -37.20 -8.05 4.04
N CYS A 345 -36.81 -6.97 4.73
CA CYS A 345 -36.75 -6.91 6.20
C CYS A 345 -37.87 -6.06 6.82
N HIS A 346 -38.27 -4.96 6.17
CA HIS A 346 -39.38 -4.11 6.63
C HIS A 346 -40.71 -4.55 6.03
N ASN A 347 -41.31 -5.55 6.68
CA ASN A 347 -42.59 -6.14 6.32
C ASN A 347 -43.46 -6.33 7.56
N SER A 348 -44.72 -6.74 7.38
CA SER A 348 -45.68 -6.90 8.47
C SER A 348 -45.31 -7.98 9.51
N THR A 349 -44.25 -8.75 9.28
CA THR A 349 -43.85 -9.90 10.10
C THR A 349 -42.48 -9.79 10.75
N SER A 350 -41.68 -8.76 10.43
CA SER A 350 -40.28 -8.68 10.88
C SER A 350 -39.94 -7.34 11.52
N VAL A 351 -39.77 -6.28 10.72
CA VAL A 351 -39.43 -4.93 11.20
C VAL A 351 -40.51 -3.96 10.77
N ASP A 352 -40.85 -2.99 11.64
CA ASP A 352 -41.88 -1.97 11.37
C ASP A 352 -41.75 -1.38 9.97
N ASN A 353 -42.86 -1.32 9.25
CA ASN A 353 -42.92 -0.90 7.85
C ASN A 353 -43.83 0.32 7.64
N SER A 354 -44.02 1.13 8.69
CA SER A 354 -44.81 2.36 8.61
C SER A 354 -44.17 3.38 7.66
N CYS A 355 -45.01 4.14 6.94
CA CYS A 355 -44.54 5.07 5.89
C CYS A 355 -43.57 6.12 6.45
N THR A 356 -43.81 6.58 7.69
CA THR A 356 -43.00 7.61 8.37
C THR A 356 -41.68 7.09 8.95
N SER A 357 -41.48 5.77 8.98
CA SER A 357 -40.21 5.17 9.40
C SER A 357 -39.10 5.43 8.39
N CYS A 358 -39.44 5.49 7.10
CA CYS A 358 -38.49 5.78 6.01
C CYS A 358 -38.71 7.15 5.36
N HIS A 359 -39.94 7.65 5.33
CA HIS A 359 -40.27 8.90 4.65
C HIS A 359 -40.38 10.09 5.59
N GLN A 360 -39.73 11.19 5.23
CA GLN A 360 -39.90 12.49 5.88
C GLN A 360 -40.92 13.31 5.09
N TYR A 361 -42.17 13.24 5.53
CA TYR A 361 -43.21 14.14 5.05
C TYR A 361 -43.03 15.51 5.73
N HIS A 362 -43.18 16.60 4.96
CA HIS A 362 -43.07 17.99 5.41
C HIS A 362 -41.65 18.50 5.72
N GLU A 363 -40.63 18.04 4.99
CA GLU A 363 -39.33 18.71 5.01
C GLU A 363 -39.49 20.18 4.54
N VAL A 364 -39.24 21.14 5.43
CA VAL A 364 -39.09 22.54 5.04
C VAL A 364 -37.71 22.64 4.40
N ARG A 365 -37.67 22.76 3.07
CA ARG A 365 -36.42 22.98 2.35
C ARG A 365 -35.78 24.29 2.85
N PRO A 366 -34.47 24.32 3.17
CA PRO A 366 -33.76 25.56 3.41
C PRO A 366 -33.69 26.44 2.15
#